data_AF-A0A7K0X3A3-F1
#
_entry.id   AF-A0A7K0X3A3-F1
#
_cell.length_a   1.000
_cell.length_b   1.000
_cell.length_c   1.000
_cell.angle_alpha   90.00
_cell.angle_beta   90.00
_cell.angle_gamma   90.00
#
_symmetry.space_group_name_H-M   'P 1'
#
loop_
_entity.id
_entity.type
_entity.pdbx_description
1 polymer ?
#
loop_
_entity_poly.entity_id
_entity_poly.type
_entity_poly.pdbx_seq_one_letter_code
_entity_poly.pdbx_strand_id
1 'polypeptide(L)'
;MTTIARAKPDSVAVAAVDVAREALLADVDDPRDIGEHLGHLVEGERVVTHLFACTRRGYVGWQWCVTVVRASRQKHVTIAEVVLVPGEGAIVAPEWVPYRDRVRPGDMSPGDLLPVADDDPRLVPTYSFGDDPLDADDKAQVRQVAKDLGLGRSRTLSPEGRDLAAQRWYDGDQGPSAPIAQSAPDQCTSCGFLLRIAGPLSEMFGVCANGDANDDGRIVSFDHGCGAHSEVRLAKRHEPQPLPEPVVDDLDATQIETF
;
A
#
# COMPACT_ATOMS: atom_id res chain seq x y z
N MET A 1 -15.25 -7.33 -29.71
CA MET A 1 -16.70 -7.64 -29.60
C MET A 1 -16.96 -8.94 -30.33
N THR A 2 -16.92 -10.06 -29.62
CA THR A 2 -17.33 -11.35 -30.16
C THR A 2 -18.85 -11.40 -30.06
N THR A 3 -19.54 -11.29 -31.18
CA THR A 3 -21.01 -11.34 -31.21
C THR A 3 -21.45 -12.75 -30.87
N ILE A 4 -21.78 -13.00 -29.60
CA ILE A 4 -22.41 -14.25 -29.16
C ILE A 4 -23.81 -14.23 -29.78
N ALA A 5 -23.98 -14.90 -30.91
CA ALA A 5 -25.30 -15.19 -31.44
C ALA A 5 -26.07 -15.94 -30.35
N ARG A 6 -27.19 -15.38 -29.90
CA ARG A 6 -28.04 -15.98 -28.87
C ARG A 6 -28.59 -17.30 -29.41
N ALA A 7 -27.91 -18.41 -29.10
CA ALA A 7 -28.27 -19.72 -29.62
C ALA A 7 -29.67 -20.10 -29.14
N LYS A 8 -30.47 -20.68 -30.04
CA LYS A 8 -31.81 -21.14 -29.67
C LYS A 8 -31.67 -22.31 -28.67
N PRO A 9 -32.35 -22.27 -27.52
CA PRO A 9 -32.26 -23.33 -26.53
C PRO A 9 -32.72 -24.67 -27.12
N ASP A 10 -31.88 -25.69 -26.95
CA ASP A 10 -32.25 -27.06 -27.28
C ASP A 10 -33.15 -27.62 -26.19
N SER A 11 -34.42 -27.91 -26.51
CA SER A 11 -35.41 -28.30 -25.50
C SER A 11 -35.07 -29.58 -24.76
N VAL A 12 -34.36 -30.51 -25.42
CA VAL A 12 -33.91 -31.76 -24.80
C VAL A 12 -32.78 -31.47 -23.80
N ALA A 13 -31.80 -30.66 -24.18
CA ALA A 13 -30.73 -30.23 -23.28
C ALA A 13 -31.26 -29.43 -22.09
N VAL A 14 -32.17 -28.48 -22.32
CA VAL A 14 -32.79 -27.68 -21.24
C VAL A 14 -33.60 -28.55 -20.26
N ALA A 15 -34.23 -29.62 -20.73
CA ALA A 15 -34.99 -30.52 -19.86
C ALA A 15 -34.10 -31.53 -19.09
N ALA A 16 -32.79 -31.58 -19.37
CA ALA A 16 -31.88 -32.60 -18.83
C ALA A 16 -31.38 -32.32 -17.40
N VAL A 17 -32.22 -31.71 -16.55
CA VAL A 17 -31.86 -31.34 -15.17
C VAL A 17 -31.50 -32.58 -14.35
N ASP A 18 -32.27 -33.66 -14.47
CA ASP A 18 -32.04 -34.89 -13.72
C ASP A 18 -30.75 -35.58 -14.17
N VAL A 19 -30.49 -35.63 -15.49
CA VAL A 19 -29.24 -36.18 -16.04
C VAL A 19 -28.03 -35.38 -15.55
N ALA A 20 -28.16 -34.05 -15.51
CA ALA A 20 -27.11 -33.19 -14.97
C ALA A 20 -26.90 -33.41 -13.46
N ARG A 21 -27.97 -33.57 -12.68
CA ARG A 21 -27.88 -33.86 -11.25
C ARG A 21 -27.26 -35.23 -10.98
N GLU A 22 -27.62 -36.26 -11.75
CA GLU A 22 -27.03 -37.60 -11.65
C GLU A 22 -25.53 -37.57 -11.94
N ALA A 23 -25.12 -36.83 -12.98
CA ALA A 23 -23.70 -36.65 -13.28
C ALA A 23 -22.94 -35.97 -12.14
N LEU A 24 -23.53 -34.93 -11.55
CA LEU A 24 -22.96 -34.22 -10.41
C LEU A 24 -22.84 -35.12 -9.17
N LEU A 25 -23.86 -35.94 -8.88
CA LEU A 25 -23.85 -36.91 -7.79
C LEU A 25 -22.80 -38.02 -7.96
N ALA A 26 -22.43 -38.33 -9.20
CA ALA A 26 -21.39 -39.30 -9.50
C ALA A 26 -19.96 -38.73 -9.39
N ASP A 27 -19.80 -37.41 -9.55
CA ASP A 27 -18.50 -36.73 -9.59
C ASP A 27 -18.11 -36.08 -8.25
N VAL A 28 -19.09 -35.68 -7.43
CA VAL A 28 -18.87 -35.00 -6.15
C VAL A 28 -18.81 -36.00 -4.98
N ASP A 29 -17.80 -35.86 -4.12
CA ASP A 29 -17.56 -36.74 -2.97
C ASP A 29 -18.72 -36.79 -1.95
N ASP A 30 -19.33 -35.64 -1.64
CA ASP A 30 -20.42 -35.52 -0.67
C ASP A 30 -21.68 -34.98 -1.35
N PRO A 31 -22.74 -35.80 -1.52
CA PRO A 31 -24.01 -35.35 -2.09
C PRO A 31 -24.63 -34.14 -1.37
N ARG A 32 -24.30 -33.92 -0.09
CA ARG A 32 -24.79 -32.77 0.69
C ARG A 32 -24.15 -31.45 0.28
N ASP A 33 -23.10 -31.46 -0.53
CA ASP A 33 -22.48 -30.27 -1.12
C ASP A 33 -23.25 -29.76 -2.36
N ILE A 34 -24.24 -30.53 -2.84
CA ILE A 34 -25.08 -30.20 -3.99
C ILE A 34 -26.46 -29.73 -3.51
N GLY A 35 -26.80 -28.48 -3.80
CA GLY A 35 -28.08 -27.89 -3.46
C GLY A 35 -29.13 -27.91 -4.59
N GLU A 36 -30.02 -26.94 -4.54
CA GLU A 36 -31.11 -26.76 -5.49
C GLU A 36 -30.64 -26.42 -6.90
N HIS A 37 -31.45 -26.75 -7.90
CA HIS A 37 -31.21 -26.31 -9.27
C HIS A 37 -31.53 -24.82 -9.39
N LEU A 38 -30.55 -24.03 -9.81
CA LEU A 38 -30.64 -22.57 -9.89
C LEU A 38 -31.09 -22.07 -11.26
N GLY A 39 -30.99 -22.92 -12.29
CA GLY A 39 -31.33 -22.56 -13.67
C GLY A 39 -30.34 -23.15 -14.67
N HIS A 40 -30.35 -22.59 -15.87
CA HIS A 40 -29.46 -23.04 -16.93
C HIS A 40 -28.97 -21.86 -17.79
N LEU A 41 -27.83 -22.06 -18.43
CA LEU A 41 -27.23 -21.15 -19.40
C LEU A 41 -27.13 -21.85 -20.75
N VAL A 42 -27.46 -21.13 -21.83
CA VAL A 42 -27.30 -21.64 -23.20
C VAL A 42 -25.97 -21.14 -23.73
N GLU A 43 -24.96 -22.01 -23.70
CA GLU A 43 -23.59 -21.69 -24.13
C GLU A 43 -23.44 -21.73 -25.66
N GLY A 44 -24.27 -22.53 -26.35
CA GLY A 44 -24.18 -22.72 -27.80
C GLY A 44 -25.28 -23.60 -28.37
N GLU A 45 -25.17 -23.95 -29.66
CA GLU A 45 -26.12 -24.86 -30.30
C GLU A 45 -26.05 -26.25 -29.64
N ARG A 46 -27.14 -26.65 -28.98
CA ARG A 46 -27.23 -27.93 -28.24
C ARG A 46 -26.19 -28.08 -27.12
N VAL A 47 -25.70 -26.97 -26.57
CA VAL A 47 -24.83 -26.94 -25.39
C VAL A 47 -25.52 -26.10 -24.30
N VAL A 48 -25.80 -26.73 -23.16
CA VAL A 48 -26.50 -26.11 -22.04
C VAL A 48 -25.77 -26.43 -20.75
N THR A 49 -25.53 -25.41 -19.92
CA THR A 49 -24.95 -25.57 -18.58
C THR A 49 -26.05 -25.49 -17.55
N HIS A 50 -26.25 -26.55 -16.77
CA HIS A 50 -27.14 -26.55 -15.61
C HIS A 50 -26.41 -26.06 -14.37
N LEU A 51 -27.02 -25.15 -13.64
CA LEU A 51 -26.46 -24.55 -12.42
C LEU A 51 -27.13 -25.16 -11.18
N PHE A 52 -26.34 -25.56 -10.19
CA PHE A 52 -26.83 -26.01 -8.88
C PHE A 52 -26.13 -25.25 -7.77
N ALA A 53 -26.84 -24.95 -6.69
CA ALA A 53 -26.25 -24.30 -5.52
C ALA A 53 -25.12 -25.16 -4.93
N CYS A 54 -24.02 -24.54 -4.52
CA CYS A 54 -22.99 -25.22 -3.74
C CYS A 54 -23.22 -24.98 -2.24
N THR A 55 -23.35 -26.06 -1.48
CA THR A 55 -23.51 -26.04 -0.01
C THR A 55 -22.24 -26.43 0.74
N ARG A 56 -21.13 -26.61 0.00
CA ARG A 56 -19.82 -26.96 0.56
C ARG A 56 -19.27 -25.83 1.43
N ARG A 57 -18.80 -26.18 2.63
CA ARG A 57 -18.13 -25.21 3.53
C ARG A 57 -16.88 -24.62 2.85
N GLY A 58 -16.71 -23.31 2.94
CA GLY A 58 -15.62 -22.57 2.29
C GLY A 58 -15.92 -22.10 0.86
N TYR A 59 -17.00 -22.58 0.24
CA TYR A 59 -17.40 -22.23 -1.13
C TYR A 59 -18.69 -21.41 -1.14
N VAL A 60 -18.86 -20.51 -0.17
CA VAL A 60 -20.04 -19.63 -0.07
C VAL A 60 -20.15 -18.80 -1.34
N GLY A 61 -21.33 -18.83 -1.98
CA GLY A 61 -21.62 -18.11 -3.22
C GLY A 61 -21.10 -18.80 -4.49
N TRP A 62 -20.43 -19.94 -4.39
CA TRP A 62 -20.07 -20.77 -5.55
C TRP A 62 -21.25 -21.62 -6.02
N GLN A 63 -21.18 -22.09 -7.25
CA GLN A 63 -22.20 -22.92 -7.88
C GLN A 63 -21.57 -24.05 -8.69
N TRP A 64 -22.23 -25.21 -8.67
CA TRP A 64 -21.88 -26.33 -9.53
C TRP A 64 -22.47 -26.08 -10.92
N CYS A 65 -21.65 -26.28 -11.94
CA CYS A 65 -22.03 -26.21 -13.34
C CYS A 65 -21.87 -27.58 -13.97
N VAL A 66 -22.92 -28.05 -14.64
CA VAL A 66 -22.89 -29.29 -15.41
C VAL A 66 -23.24 -28.95 -16.85
N THR A 67 -22.24 -28.99 -17.72
CA THR A 67 -22.43 -28.72 -19.15
C THR A 67 -22.87 -30.00 -19.85
N VAL A 68 -24.05 -29.97 -20.45
CA VAL A 68 -24.60 -31.05 -21.25
C VAL A 68 -24.59 -30.69 -22.72
N VAL A 69 -24.31 -31.68 -23.57
CA VAL A 69 -24.25 -31.53 -25.02
C VAL A 69 -25.14 -32.57 -25.67
N ARG A 70 -25.95 -32.17 -26.66
CA ARG A 70 -26.66 -33.11 -27.52
C ARG A 70 -26.03 -33.14 -28.90
N ALA A 71 -25.26 -34.18 -29.18
CA ALA A 71 -24.67 -34.35 -30.51
C ALA A 71 -25.75 -34.45 -31.60
N SER A 72 -25.39 -34.07 -32.84
CA SER A 72 -26.32 -34.08 -33.97
C SER A 72 -26.95 -35.47 -34.14
N ARG A 73 -28.27 -35.50 -34.38
CA ARG A 73 -29.10 -36.71 -34.53
C ARG A 73 -29.21 -37.60 -33.28
N GLN A 74 -28.57 -37.26 -32.15
CA GLN A 74 -28.77 -37.98 -30.90
C GLN A 74 -30.08 -37.61 -30.23
N LYS A 75 -30.69 -38.61 -29.58
CA LYS A 75 -31.91 -38.45 -28.78
C LYS A 75 -31.62 -38.09 -27.32
N HIS A 76 -30.42 -38.41 -26.84
CA HIS A 76 -30.00 -38.19 -25.46
C HIS A 76 -28.84 -37.19 -25.41
N VAL A 77 -28.73 -36.50 -24.27
CA VAL A 77 -27.59 -35.64 -23.97
C VAL A 77 -26.41 -36.46 -23.44
N THR A 78 -25.21 -35.92 -23.55
CA THR A 78 -23.99 -36.40 -22.91
C THR A 78 -23.43 -35.30 -22.01
N ILE A 79 -22.69 -35.66 -20.97
CA ILE A 79 -22.00 -34.70 -20.10
C ILE A 79 -20.69 -34.30 -20.76
N ALA A 80 -20.43 -33.00 -20.86
CA ALA A 80 -19.15 -32.47 -21.33
C ALA A 80 -18.20 -32.19 -20.18
N GLU A 81 -18.67 -31.55 -19.11
CA GLU A 81 -17.89 -31.23 -17.92
C GLU A 81 -18.79 -31.03 -16.69
N VAL A 82 -18.19 -31.24 -15.53
CA VAL A 82 -18.71 -30.90 -14.22
C VAL A 82 -17.66 -30.02 -13.55
N VAL A 83 -18.03 -28.78 -13.21
CA VAL A 83 -17.09 -27.80 -12.65
C VAL A 83 -17.73 -27.02 -11.52
N LEU A 84 -16.91 -26.58 -10.56
CA LEU A 84 -17.31 -25.67 -9.49
C LEU A 84 -16.76 -24.28 -9.82
N VAL A 85 -17.64 -23.30 -9.99
CA VAL A 85 -17.27 -21.94 -10.40
C VAL A 85 -17.83 -20.89 -9.44
N PRO A 86 -17.16 -19.73 -9.31
CA PRO A 86 -17.66 -18.65 -8.49
C PRO A 86 -18.96 -18.08 -9.09
N GLY A 87 -20.00 -17.96 -8.27
CA GLY A 87 -21.20 -17.19 -8.59
C GLY A 87 -21.07 -15.72 -8.14
N GLU A 88 -22.16 -14.95 -8.24
CA GLU A 88 -22.18 -13.52 -7.90
C GLU A 88 -21.80 -13.23 -6.43
N GLY A 89 -22.13 -14.14 -5.52
CA GLY A 89 -21.80 -14.02 -4.10
C GLY A 89 -20.46 -14.64 -3.69
N ALA A 90 -19.68 -15.17 -4.63
CA ALA A 90 -18.43 -15.85 -4.33
C ALA A 90 -17.31 -14.86 -4.01
N ILE A 91 -16.54 -15.14 -2.96
CA ILE A 91 -15.30 -14.43 -2.70
C ILE A 91 -14.22 -15.01 -3.62
N VAL A 92 -13.74 -14.20 -4.55
CA VAL A 92 -12.65 -14.55 -5.47
C VAL A 92 -11.37 -13.79 -5.13
N ALA A 93 -10.23 -14.33 -5.57
CA ALA A 93 -8.96 -13.63 -5.43
C ALA A 93 -9.00 -12.30 -6.20
N PRO A 94 -8.33 -11.25 -5.71
CA PRO A 94 -8.15 -10.01 -6.46
C PRO A 94 -7.35 -10.27 -7.73
N GLU A 95 -7.39 -9.32 -8.66
CA GLU A 95 -6.59 -9.38 -9.88
C GLU A 95 -5.09 -9.50 -9.55
N TRP A 96 -4.39 -10.33 -10.32
CA TRP A 96 -2.96 -10.50 -10.14
C TRP A 96 -2.21 -9.22 -10.52
N VAL A 97 -1.41 -8.70 -9.61
CA VAL A 97 -0.57 -7.50 -9.83
C VAL A 97 0.87 -7.93 -10.12
N PRO A 98 1.61 -7.36 -11.10
CA PRO A 98 3.03 -7.69 -11.31
C PRO A 98 3.88 -7.40 -10.06
N TYR A 99 4.91 -8.22 -9.80
CA TYR A 99 5.74 -8.07 -8.58
C TYR A 99 6.33 -6.67 -8.44
N ARG A 100 6.82 -6.07 -9.54
CA ARG A 100 7.34 -4.70 -9.58
C ARG A 100 6.36 -3.68 -9.02
N ASP A 101 5.07 -3.87 -9.27
CA ASP A 101 4.01 -2.95 -8.89
C ASP A 101 3.50 -3.24 -7.46
N ARG A 102 4.01 -4.31 -6.82
CA ARG A 102 3.74 -4.65 -5.41
C ARG A 102 4.76 -4.08 -4.45
N VAL A 103 5.98 -3.76 -4.90
CA VAL A 103 7.08 -3.30 -4.05
C VAL A 103 6.72 -1.96 -3.41
N ARG A 104 6.82 -1.88 -2.09
CA ARG A 104 6.55 -0.69 -1.29
C ARG A 104 7.82 -0.20 -0.59
N PRO A 105 7.86 1.08 -0.16
CA PRO A 105 8.89 1.54 0.75
C PRO A 105 8.97 0.64 1.98
N GLY A 106 10.17 0.15 2.30
CA GLY A 106 10.41 -0.78 3.41
C GLY A 106 10.56 -2.26 3.01
N ASP A 107 10.18 -2.63 1.79
CA ASP A 107 10.28 -4.03 1.32
C ASP A 107 11.70 -4.43 0.86
N MET A 108 12.62 -3.47 0.76
CA MET A 108 13.98 -3.69 0.26
C MET A 108 14.87 -4.37 1.31
N SER A 109 15.52 -5.46 0.93
CA SER A 109 16.54 -6.17 1.71
C SER A 109 17.96 -5.87 1.22
N PRO A 110 19.01 -6.14 2.03
CA PRO A 110 20.39 -6.00 1.58
C PRO A 110 20.67 -6.82 0.32
N GLY A 111 21.15 -6.16 -0.74
CA GLY A 111 21.46 -6.78 -2.03
C GLY A 111 20.36 -6.68 -3.09
N ASP A 112 19.16 -6.24 -2.71
CA ASP A 112 18.08 -6.02 -3.68
C ASP A 112 18.40 -4.86 -4.62
N LEU A 113 18.14 -5.08 -5.91
CA LEU A 113 18.31 -4.08 -6.96
C LEU A 113 16.95 -3.73 -7.55
N LEU A 114 16.54 -2.48 -7.39
CA LEU A 114 15.36 -1.92 -8.04
C LEU A 114 15.82 -0.88 -9.08
N PRO A 115 16.04 -1.29 -10.34
CA PRO A 115 16.49 -0.37 -11.38
C PRO A 115 15.40 0.66 -11.68
N VAL A 116 15.81 1.91 -11.80
CA VAL A 116 14.94 3.01 -12.23
C VAL A 116 14.82 2.99 -13.75
N ALA A 117 13.64 3.31 -14.28
CA ALA A 117 13.45 3.46 -15.71
C ALA A 117 14.34 4.58 -16.29
N ASP A 118 14.74 4.47 -17.55
CA ASP A 118 15.59 5.49 -18.19
C ASP A 118 14.87 6.82 -18.39
N ASP A 119 13.56 6.77 -18.55
CA ASP A 119 12.64 7.89 -18.75
C ASP A 119 11.85 8.24 -17.48
N ASP A 120 12.32 7.83 -16.29
CA ASP A 120 11.66 8.18 -15.03
C ASP A 120 11.59 9.72 -14.86
N PRO A 121 10.38 10.31 -14.82
CA PRO A 121 10.21 11.76 -14.83
C PRO A 121 10.73 12.43 -13.56
N ARG A 122 10.97 11.66 -12.49
CA ARG A 122 11.50 12.16 -11.21
C ARG A 122 12.99 12.47 -11.28
N LEU A 123 13.68 12.02 -12.32
CA LEU A 123 15.13 12.16 -12.47
C LEU A 123 15.48 12.94 -13.74
N VAL A 124 16.46 13.82 -13.62
CA VAL A 124 17.09 14.52 -14.76
C VAL A 124 18.61 14.40 -14.67
N PRO A 125 19.34 14.55 -15.78
CA PRO A 125 20.80 14.66 -15.73
C PRO A 125 21.24 15.79 -14.79
N THR A 126 22.34 15.61 -14.07
CA THR A 126 22.85 16.61 -13.10
C THR A 126 23.18 17.97 -13.75
N TYR A 127 23.45 17.98 -15.06
CA TYR A 127 23.68 19.19 -15.86
C TYR A 127 22.42 19.72 -16.54
N SER A 128 21.23 19.22 -16.19
CA SER A 128 19.97 19.69 -16.76
C SER A 128 19.73 21.16 -16.39
N PHE A 129 19.34 21.95 -17.38
CA PHE A 129 19.01 23.37 -17.27
C PHE A 129 17.54 23.65 -17.63
N GLY A 130 16.69 22.60 -17.60
CA GLY A 130 15.25 22.74 -17.88
C GLY A 130 14.98 23.30 -19.29
N ASP A 131 14.01 24.22 -19.36
CA ASP A 131 13.58 24.89 -20.59
C ASP A 131 14.30 26.24 -20.83
N ASP A 132 15.37 26.53 -20.09
CA ASP A 132 16.10 27.78 -20.24
C ASP A 132 16.71 27.88 -21.65
N PRO A 133 16.51 29.02 -22.36
CA PRO A 133 17.02 29.22 -23.70
C PRO A 133 18.52 29.53 -23.64
N LEU A 134 19.33 28.50 -23.42
CA LEU A 134 20.78 28.60 -23.37
C LEU A 134 21.42 28.31 -24.73
N ASP A 135 22.48 29.05 -25.05
CA ASP A 135 23.32 28.75 -26.21
C ASP A 135 24.24 27.54 -25.94
N ALA A 136 25.08 27.19 -26.93
CA ALA A 136 25.95 26.02 -26.81
C ALA A 136 27.06 26.19 -25.75
N ASP A 137 27.56 27.41 -25.58
CA ASP A 137 28.66 27.72 -24.67
C ASP A 137 28.15 27.75 -23.22
N ASP A 138 26.98 28.32 -22.99
CA ASP A 138 26.28 28.29 -21.70
C ASP A 138 25.98 26.85 -21.26
N LYS A 139 25.49 26.01 -22.18
CA LYS A 139 25.26 24.58 -21.89
C LYS A 139 26.54 23.84 -21.55
N ALA A 140 27.64 24.17 -22.23
CA ALA A 140 28.95 23.58 -21.94
C ALA A 140 29.46 24.04 -20.56
N GLN A 141 29.27 25.32 -20.21
CA GLN A 141 29.63 25.87 -18.92
C GLN A 141 28.81 25.23 -17.79
N VAL A 142 27.48 25.09 -17.95
CA VAL A 142 26.62 24.39 -16.97
C VAL A 142 27.07 22.94 -16.77
N ARG A 143 27.41 22.22 -17.85
CA ARG A 143 27.97 20.87 -17.75
C ARG A 143 29.31 20.84 -17.02
N GLN A 144 30.18 21.81 -17.27
CA GLN A 144 31.49 21.88 -16.63
C GLN A 144 31.36 22.19 -15.14
N VAL A 145 30.58 23.21 -14.79
CA VAL A 145 30.26 23.59 -13.41
C VAL A 145 29.54 22.44 -12.69
N ALA A 146 28.61 21.75 -13.34
CA ALA A 146 27.94 20.58 -12.76
C ALA A 146 28.90 19.40 -12.54
N LYS A 147 29.92 19.21 -13.38
CA LYS A 147 30.99 18.22 -13.13
C LYS A 147 31.88 18.64 -11.97
N ASP A 148 32.22 19.93 -11.89
CA ASP A 148 33.16 20.48 -10.92
C ASP A 148 32.54 20.62 -9.52
N LEU A 149 31.25 21.00 -9.45
CA LEU A 149 30.47 21.11 -8.20
C LEU A 149 29.76 19.80 -7.82
N GLY A 150 29.55 18.88 -8.77
CA GLY A 150 28.56 17.81 -8.66
C GLY A 150 29.11 16.41 -8.42
N LEU A 151 29.87 16.21 -7.33
CA LEU A 151 29.90 15.00 -6.48
C LEU A 151 29.78 13.60 -7.14
N GLY A 152 30.17 13.40 -8.39
CA GLY A 152 30.11 12.12 -9.11
C GLY A 152 28.70 11.58 -9.45
N ARG A 153 27.62 12.38 -9.37
CA ARG A 153 26.25 11.89 -9.63
C ARG A 153 25.84 12.03 -11.11
N SER A 154 25.32 10.96 -11.70
CA SER A 154 24.83 10.94 -13.10
C SER A 154 23.45 11.60 -13.27
N ARG A 155 22.55 11.43 -12.31
CA ARG A 155 21.19 12.00 -12.28
C ARG A 155 20.90 12.66 -10.94
N THR A 156 19.98 13.61 -10.92
CA THR A 156 19.45 14.31 -9.73
C THR A 156 17.93 14.45 -9.83
N LEU A 157 17.26 14.86 -8.74
CA LEU A 157 15.81 15.07 -8.76
C LEU A 157 15.43 16.19 -9.72
N SER A 158 14.48 15.88 -10.60
CA SER A 158 13.75 16.84 -11.45
C SER A 158 12.84 17.74 -10.60
N PRO A 159 12.27 18.82 -11.17
CA PRO A 159 11.21 19.58 -10.50
C PRO A 159 10.06 18.68 -10.04
N GLU A 160 9.52 17.85 -10.93
CA GLU A 160 8.44 16.89 -10.60
C GLU A 160 8.85 15.92 -9.47
N GLY A 161 10.08 15.41 -9.50
CA GLY A 161 10.58 14.54 -8.44
C GLY A 161 10.65 15.25 -7.08
N ARG A 162 10.94 16.55 -7.05
CA ARG A 162 10.93 17.38 -5.83
C ARG A 162 9.51 17.63 -5.36
N ASP A 163 8.60 17.97 -6.25
CA ASP A 163 7.20 18.25 -5.93
C ASP A 163 6.51 17.00 -5.36
N LEU A 164 6.72 15.83 -5.98
CA LEU A 164 6.22 14.56 -5.47
C LEU A 164 6.81 14.20 -4.09
N ALA A 165 8.08 14.54 -3.84
CA ALA A 165 8.69 14.34 -2.53
C ALA A 165 8.11 15.30 -1.48
N ALA A 166 8.00 16.58 -1.81
CA ALA A 166 7.43 17.62 -0.96
C ALA A 166 6.00 17.27 -0.57
N GLN A 167 5.15 16.91 -1.53
CA GLN A 167 3.76 16.52 -1.28
C GLN A 167 3.68 15.33 -0.31
N ARG A 168 4.43 14.25 -0.59
CA ARG A 168 4.43 13.07 0.27
C ARG A 168 4.90 13.38 1.69
N TRP A 169 5.92 14.22 1.85
CA TRP A 169 6.43 14.58 3.18
C TRP A 169 5.47 15.50 3.94
N TYR A 170 4.86 16.45 3.26
CA TYR A 170 3.92 17.40 3.84
C TYR A 170 2.57 16.76 4.22
N ASP A 171 2.11 15.78 3.45
CA ASP A 171 0.90 15.00 3.76
C ASP A 171 1.14 13.85 4.73
N GLY A 172 2.41 13.57 5.03
CA GLY A 172 2.83 12.46 5.88
C GLY A 172 2.80 12.77 7.38
N ASP A 173 3.29 11.83 8.17
CA ASP A 173 3.32 11.93 9.63
C ASP A 173 4.21 13.07 10.16
N GLN A 174 5.13 13.57 9.32
CA GLN A 174 6.04 14.69 9.60
C GLN A 174 5.55 16.02 8.99
N GLY A 175 4.29 16.04 8.56
CA GLY A 175 3.58 17.22 8.08
C GLY A 175 2.75 17.91 9.17
N PRO A 176 2.17 19.08 8.89
CA PRO A 176 1.41 19.86 9.87
C PRO A 176 0.04 19.24 10.19
N SER A 177 -0.49 18.41 9.30
CA SER A 177 -1.78 17.76 9.47
C SER A 177 -1.71 16.50 10.36
N ALA A 178 -0.51 16.04 10.71
CA ALA A 178 -0.34 14.88 11.58
C ALA A 178 -0.97 15.14 12.97
N PRO A 179 -1.64 14.14 13.60
CA PRO A 179 -2.28 14.34 14.91
C PRO A 179 -1.33 14.87 15.99
N ILE A 180 -0.06 14.43 15.99
CA ILE A 180 0.95 14.93 16.92
C ILE A 180 1.23 16.42 16.72
N ALA A 181 1.33 16.87 15.46
CA ALA A 181 1.55 18.26 15.10
C ALA A 181 0.38 19.16 15.50
N GLN A 182 -0.85 18.71 15.28
CA GLN A 182 -2.05 19.45 15.66
C GLN A 182 -2.19 19.63 17.18
N SER A 183 -1.60 18.71 17.97
CA SER A 183 -1.61 18.76 19.44
C SER A 183 -0.36 19.42 20.04
N ALA A 184 0.62 19.76 19.20
CA ALA A 184 1.89 20.29 19.66
C ALA A 184 1.74 21.74 20.14
N PRO A 185 2.50 22.15 21.18
CA PRO A 185 2.46 23.52 21.68
C PRO A 185 3.09 24.53 20.71
N ASP A 186 4.07 24.11 19.93
CA ASP A 186 4.86 24.95 19.01
C ASP A 186 5.25 24.16 17.75
N GLN A 187 5.70 24.89 16.72
CA GLN A 187 6.06 24.35 15.41
C GLN A 187 7.58 24.30 15.19
N CYS A 188 8.03 23.42 14.29
CA CYS A 188 9.42 23.24 13.94
C CYS A 188 10.11 24.52 13.48
N THR A 189 9.40 25.47 12.87
CA THR A 189 9.92 26.78 12.42
C THR A 189 10.71 27.50 13.50
N SER A 190 10.24 27.44 14.75
CA SER A 190 10.87 28.10 15.91
C SER A 190 11.74 27.17 16.76
N CYS A 191 11.78 25.88 16.44
CA CYS A 191 12.45 24.89 17.27
C CYS A 191 13.97 24.99 17.15
N GLY A 192 14.68 25.08 18.28
CA GLY A 192 16.15 25.11 18.30
C GLY A 192 16.83 23.83 17.79
N PHE A 193 16.09 22.71 17.71
CA PHE A 193 16.58 21.43 17.19
C PHE A 193 16.37 21.25 15.68
N LEU A 194 15.78 22.23 14.99
CA LEU A 194 15.57 22.16 13.55
C LEU A 194 16.89 22.42 12.79
N LEU A 195 17.41 21.40 12.11
CA LEU A 195 18.55 21.54 11.20
C LEU A 195 18.07 21.90 9.79
N ARG A 196 18.65 22.96 9.20
CA ARG A 196 18.32 23.39 7.83
C ARG A 196 19.01 22.47 6.80
N ILE A 197 18.27 22.08 5.78
CA ILE A 197 18.81 21.39 4.60
C ILE A 197 19.20 22.40 3.51
N ALA A 198 19.84 21.92 2.44
CA ALA A 198 20.23 22.75 1.29
C ALA A 198 19.33 22.52 0.08
N GLY A 199 19.24 23.54 -0.79
CA GLY A 199 18.49 23.49 -2.05
C GLY A 199 17.02 23.86 -1.89
N PRO A 200 16.21 23.71 -2.95
CA PRO A 200 14.86 24.29 -3.00
C PRO A 200 13.89 23.79 -1.92
N LEU A 201 14.04 22.54 -1.46
CA LEU A 201 13.19 22.00 -0.39
C LEU A 201 13.48 22.62 0.98
N SER A 202 14.60 23.35 1.14
CA SER A 202 14.96 24.03 2.40
C SER A 202 14.05 25.21 2.77
N GLU A 203 13.17 25.63 1.86
CA GLU A 203 12.19 26.68 2.10
C GLU A 203 10.99 26.20 2.93
N MET A 204 10.73 24.88 2.94
CA MET A 204 9.58 24.28 3.64
C MET A 204 9.97 23.19 4.64
N PHE A 205 11.15 22.58 4.48
CA PHE A 205 11.55 21.39 5.23
C PHE A 205 12.91 21.54 5.90
N GLY A 206 13.09 20.83 7.00
CA GLY A 206 14.37 20.62 7.68
C GLY A 206 14.47 19.21 8.26
N VAL A 207 15.52 18.94 9.03
CA VAL A 207 15.70 17.66 9.74
C VAL A 207 15.59 17.91 11.24
N CYS A 208 14.82 17.08 11.95
CA CYS A 208 14.82 17.11 13.41
C CYS A 208 16.11 16.48 13.93
N ALA A 209 16.81 17.18 14.83
CA ALA A 209 18.03 16.69 15.49
C ALA A 209 17.85 16.48 17.00
N ASN A 210 16.60 16.39 17.46
CA ASN A 210 16.31 16.12 18.87
C ASN A 210 16.20 14.61 19.10
N GLY A 211 17.20 14.00 19.75
CA GLY A 211 17.20 12.58 20.09
C GLY A 211 16.06 12.11 21.01
N ASP A 212 15.39 13.04 21.70
CA ASP A 212 14.20 12.75 22.51
C ASP A 212 12.89 12.80 21.69
N ALA A 213 12.93 13.32 20.46
CA ALA A 213 11.76 13.40 19.59
C ALA A 213 11.60 12.11 18.76
N ASN A 214 10.35 11.71 18.50
CA ASN A 214 10.04 10.58 17.61
C ASN A 214 10.57 10.77 16.18
N ASP A 215 10.76 12.02 15.78
CA ASP A 215 11.17 12.42 14.44
C ASP A 215 12.68 12.64 14.31
N ASP A 216 13.50 12.30 15.31
CA ASP A 216 14.96 12.40 15.23
C ASP A 216 15.52 11.78 13.93
N GLY A 217 16.36 12.53 13.24
CA GLY A 217 16.95 12.14 11.96
C GLY A 217 15.97 12.11 10.77
N ARG A 218 14.73 12.58 10.92
CA ARG A 218 13.71 12.62 9.85
C ARG A 218 13.53 14.03 9.29
N ILE A 219 13.08 14.08 8.03
CA ILE A 219 12.62 15.31 7.40
C ILE A 219 11.28 15.71 8.02
N VAL A 220 11.16 16.97 8.44
CA VAL A 220 9.94 17.59 8.97
C VAL A 220 9.61 18.86 8.21
N SER A 221 8.31 19.15 8.03
CA SER A 221 7.90 20.47 7.54
C SER A 221 8.07 21.52 8.64
N PHE A 222 8.24 22.79 8.26
CA PHE A 222 8.42 23.87 9.24
C PHE A 222 7.20 24.12 10.11
N ASP A 223 6.02 23.80 9.62
CA ASP A 223 4.74 23.88 10.34
C ASP A 223 4.35 22.57 11.06
N HIS A 224 5.18 21.52 10.98
CA HIS A 224 5.06 20.35 11.83
C HIS A 224 5.32 20.71 13.30
N GLY A 225 4.81 19.93 14.24
CA GLY A 225 5.02 20.16 15.67
C GLY A 225 5.12 18.84 16.43
N CYS A 226 5.82 18.86 17.56
CA CYS A 226 5.88 17.71 18.47
C CYS A 226 5.94 18.16 19.94
N GLY A 227 5.74 17.23 20.86
CA GLY A 227 5.83 17.48 22.30
C GLY A 227 7.26 17.72 22.82
N ALA A 228 8.28 17.50 21.99
CA ALA A 228 9.70 17.66 22.33
C ALA A 228 10.32 18.93 21.70
N HIS A 229 9.51 19.97 21.48
CA HIS A 229 9.98 21.28 21.02
C HIS A 229 10.91 21.92 22.06
N SER A 230 11.94 22.66 21.62
CA SER A 230 12.99 23.20 22.51
C SER A 230 12.47 24.15 23.59
N GLU A 231 11.32 24.77 23.34
CA GLU A 231 10.67 25.71 24.25
C GLU A 231 9.50 25.10 25.05
N VAL A 232 9.23 23.80 24.93
CA VAL A 232 8.21 23.17 25.80
C VAL A 232 8.65 23.26 27.26
N ARG A 233 7.74 23.75 28.11
CA ARG A 233 7.92 23.79 29.57
C ARG A 233 6.76 23.06 30.24
N LEU A 234 7.07 22.29 31.28
CA LEU A 234 6.03 21.75 32.15
C LEU A 234 5.39 22.92 32.93
N ALA A 235 4.09 22.82 33.19
CA ALA A 235 3.48 23.71 34.15
C ALA A 235 4.13 23.50 35.52
N LYS A 236 4.40 24.57 36.28
CA LYS A 236 5.05 24.53 37.60
C LYS A 236 4.54 23.45 38.56
N ARG A 237 3.24 23.12 38.50
CA ARG A 237 2.61 22.08 39.33
C ARG A 237 3.07 20.65 39.01
N HIS A 238 3.59 20.44 37.81
CA HIS A 238 4.05 19.16 37.26
C HIS A 238 5.57 19.06 37.21
N GLU A 239 6.29 20.12 37.60
CA GLU A 239 7.74 20.05 37.73
C GLU A 239 8.11 19.12 38.90
N PRO A 240 9.18 18.33 38.78
CA PRO A 240 9.69 17.53 39.89
C PRO A 240 9.96 18.45 41.08
N GLN A 241 9.39 18.12 42.23
CA GLN A 241 9.77 18.84 43.44
C GLN A 241 11.24 18.55 43.74
N PRO A 242 12.05 19.57 44.06
CA PRO A 242 13.41 19.34 44.50
C PRO A 242 13.37 18.42 45.71
N LEU A 243 14.20 17.37 45.69
CA LEU A 243 14.36 16.52 46.85
C LEU A 243 14.84 17.40 48.02
N PRO A 244 14.32 17.18 49.25
CA PRO A 244 14.87 17.85 50.41
C PRO A 244 16.37 17.56 50.49
N GLU A 245 17.13 18.50 51.04
CA GLU A 245 18.55 18.29 51.28
C GLU A 245 18.75 16.97 52.05
N PRO A 246 19.71 16.12 51.66
CA PRO A 246 20.00 14.91 52.40
C PRO A 246 20.30 15.27 53.85
N VAL A 247 19.47 14.80 54.78
CA VAL A 247 19.81 14.83 56.19
C VAL A 247 20.76 13.68 56.43
N VAL A 248 22.04 14.00 56.58
CA VAL A 248 23.01 13.07 57.13
C VAL A 248 22.79 13.08 58.65
N ASP A 249 22.57 11.91 59.23
CA ASP A 249 22.53 11.76 60.68
C ASP A 249 23.96 11.54 61.16
N ASP A 250 24.63 12.64 61.53
CA ASP A 250 26.00 12.62 62.07
C ASP A 250 26.06 12.26 63.56
N LEU A 251 24.92 11.95 64.19
CA LEU A 251 24.91 11.53 65.59
C LEU A 251 25.47 10.13 65.74
N ASP A 252 26.62 10.04 66.41
CA ASP A 252 27.13 8.77 66.89
C ASP A 252 26.60 8.43 68.29
N ALA A 253 26.73 7.16 68.70
CA ALA A 253 26.21 6.69 69.98
C ALA A 253 26.82 7.39 71.21
N THR A 254 27.91 8.17 71.04
CA THR A 254 28.55 8.92 72.13
C THR A 254 27.89 10.28 72.38
N GLN A 255 27.03 10.73 71.46
CA GLN A 255 26.32 12.02 71.53
C GLN A 255 24.87 11.88 72.00
N ILE A 256 24.43 10.67 72.33
CA ILE A 256 23.10 10.40 72.89
C ILE A 256 23.19 10.55 74.42
N GLU A 257 22.63 11.64 74.96
CA GLU A 257 22.49 11.80 76.41
C GLU A 257 21.64 10.66 76.99
N THR A 258 22.25 9.90 77.89
CA THR A 258 21.58 8.80 78.60
C THR A 258 20.97 9.38 79.88
N PHE A 259 19.64 9.46 79.91
CA PHE A 259 18.85 9.82 81.10
C PHE A 259 18.82 8.69 82.13
#